data_AF-A0A9P6XTD3-F1
#
_entry.id   AF-A0A9P6XTD3-F1
#
_cell.length_a   1.000
_cell.length_b   1.000
_cell.length_c   1.000
_cell.angle_alpha   90.00
_cell.angle_beta   90.00
_cell.angle_gamma   90.00
#
_symmetry.space_group_name_H-M   'P 1'
#
loop_
_entity.id
_entity.type
_entity.pdbx_description
1 polymer ?
#
loop_
_entity_poly.entity_id
_entity_poly.type
_entity_poly.pdbx_seq_one_letter_code
_entity_poly.pdbx_strand_id
1 'polypeptide(L)'
;MLWDYAGGAPYLSIQMSPAADAQIDAIVFSSHKFIGGPGASGVLIVRHDAVAETTPTWPGGGTVKFVSPAGHDYSGSLESREEAGTPNVVGDIRAALVLLNTWNCWGR
;
A
#
# COMPACT_ATOMS: atom_id res chain seq x y z
N MET A 1 -5.70 12.65 6.52
CA MET A 1 -6.06 11.71 7.59
C MET A 1 -5.61 10.30 7.22
N LEU A 2 -4.70 9.75 8.03
CA LEU A 2 -4.20 8.37 7.95
C LEU A 2 -4.94 7.50 8.99
N TRP A 3 -5.40 6.32 8.60
CA TRP A 3 -6.06 5.37 9.51
C TRP A 3 -5.22 4.10 9.67
N ASP A 4 -4.90 3.77 10.92
CA ASP A 4 -4.34 2.46 11.29
C ASP A 4 -5.48 1.44 11.41
N TYR A 5 -5.58 0.58 10.41
CA TYR A 5 -6.56 -0.50 10.34
C TYR A 5 -6.00 -1.82 10.84
N ALA A 6 -4.87 -1.87 11.55
CA ALA A 6 -4.26 -3.15 11.89
C ALA A 6 -5.16 -4.03 12.78
N GLY A 7 -5.98 -3.45 13.66
CA GLY A 7 -7.00 -4.19 14.40
C GLY A 7 -8.32 -4.38 13.64
N GLY A 8 -8.69 -3.41 12.80
CA GLY A 8 -10.00 -3.37 12.12
C GLY A 8 -10.06 -4.12 10.79
N ALA A 9 -8.96 -4.18 10.05
CA ALA A 9 -8.90 -4.74 8.69
C ALA A 9 -9.45 -6.17 8.57
N PRO A 10 -9.22 -7.09 9.55
CA PRO A 10 -9.78 -8.44 9.45
C PRO A 10 -11.29 -8.52 9.67
N TYR A 11 -11.93 -7.47 10.19
CA TYR A 11 -13.30 -7.52 10.71
C TYR A 11 -14.23 -6.45 10.14
N LEU A 12 -13.68 -5.37 9.58
CA LEU A 12 -14.43 -4.22 9.08
C LEU A 12 -14.24 -4.09 7.57
N SER A 13 -15.24 -3.53 6.89
CA SER A 13 -15.09 -3.12 5.50
C SER A 13 -14.04 -2.00 5.38
N ILE A 14 -13.15 -2.13 4.40
CA ILE A 14 -12.10 -1.14 4.14
C ILE A 14 -12.57 -0.28 2.98
N GLN A 15 -12.90 0.99 3.26
CA GLN A 15 -13.36 1.94 2.26
C GLN A 15 -12.58 3.25 2.42
N MET A 16 -12.05 3.78 1.32
CA MET A 16 -11.37 5.09 1.31
C MET A 16 -12.37 6.25 1.45
N SER A 17 -13.66 6.00 1.18
CA SER A 17 -14.74 6.99 1.23
C SER A 17 -15.98 6.39 1.93
N PRO A 18 -15.93 6.12 3.25
CA PRO A 18 -17.06 5.51 3.98
C PRO A 18 -18.35 6.35 3.97
N ALA A 19 -18.25 7.67 3.77
CA ALA A 19 -19.39 8.58 3.57
C ALA A 19 -19.00 9.72 2.62
N ALA A 20 -19.99 10.47 2.12
CA ALA A 20 -19.79 11.51 1.11
C ALA A 20 -18.82 12.63 1.56
N ASP A 21 -18.81 12.94 2.86
CA ASP A 21 -17.97 13.95 3.51
C ASP A 21 -16.80 13.34 4.32
N ALA A 22 -16.62 12.01 4.25
CA ALA A 22 -15.61 11.28 5.03
C ALA A 22 -14.57 10.65 4.10
N GLN A 23 -13.71 11.48 3.50
CA GLN A 23 -12.60 10.99 2.67
C GLN A 23 -11.37 10.67 3.52
N ILE A 24 -10.82 9.47 3.31
CA ILE A 24 -9.59 9.00 3.97
C ILE A 24 -8.43 9.17 2.99
N ASP A 25 -7.31 9.72 3.46
CA ASP A 25 -6.14 9.96 2.60
C ASP A 25 -5.28 8.70 2.48
N ALA A 26 -5.18 7.94 3.56
CA ALA A 26 -4.47 6.67 3.57
C ALA A 26 -4.99 5.71 4.64
N ILE A 27 -4.92 4.42 4.33
CA ILE A 27 -5.22 3.30 5.23
C ILE A 27 -4.02 2.38 5.24
N VAL A 28 -3.58 1.97 6.43
CA VAL A 28 -2.50 0.98 6.59
C VAL A 28 -2.98 -0.21 7.40
N PHE A 29 -2.60 -1.41 6.99
CA PHE A 29 -2.83 -2.61 7.78
C PHE A 29 -1.77 -3.68 7.52
N SER A 30 -1.68 -4.64 8.45
CA SER A 30 -0.80 -5.80 8.31
C SER A 30 -1.62 -7.03 7.95
N SER A 31 -1.40 -7.58 6.76
CA SER A 31 -2.11 -8.79 6.30
C SER A 31 -1.90 -9.99 7.23
N HIS A 32 -0.79 -10.03 7.99
CA HIS A 32 -0.54 -11.11 8.96
C HIS A 32 -1.51 -11.17 10.14
N LYS A 33 -2.35 -10.15 10.33
CA LYS A 33 -3.41 -10.15 11.36
C LYS A 33 -4.70 -10.83 10.88
N PHE A 34 -4.79 -11.16 9.60
CA PHE A 34 -5.89 -11.92 9.03
C PHE A 34 -5.64 -13.43 9.21
N ILE A 35 -6.73 -14.20 9.18
CA ILE A 35 -6.66 -15.67 9.12
C ILE A 35 -5.94 -16.07 7.81
N GLY A 36 -4.89 -16.88 7.94
CA GLY A 36 -4.05 -17.28 6.81
C GLY A 36 -2.96 -16.26 6.41
N GLY A 37 -2.88 -15.12 7.08
CA GLY A 37 -1.91 -14.07 6.80
C GLY A 37 -0.48 -14.19 7.34
N PRO A 38 -0.10 -15.10 8.27
CA PRO A 38 1.28 -15.19 8.72
C PRO A 38 2.30 -15.24 7.56
N GLY A 39 3.27 -14.31 7.56
CA GLY A 39 4.28 -14.19 6.50
C GLY A 39 3.83 -13.44 5.23
N ALA A 40 2.67 -12.78 5.24
CA ALA A 40 2.19 -11.89 4.19
C ALA A 40 2.73 -10.45 4.34
N SER A 41 2.83 -9.73 3.23
CA SER A 41 3.22 -8.31 3.20
C SER A 41 2.18 -7.41 3.86
N GLY A 42 2.64 -6.28 4.41
CA GLY A 42 1.76 -5.18 4.82
C GLY A 42 1.16 -4.47 3.61
N VAL A 43 0.07 -3.75 3.82
CA VAL A 43 -0.62 -3.01 2.76
C VAL A 43 -0.79 -1.57 3.20
N LEU A 44 -0.40 -0.64 2.33
CA LEU A 44 -0.69 0.78 2.41
C LEU A 44 -1.57 1.14 1.21
N ILE A 45 -2.76 1.66 1.48
CA ILE A 45 -3.65 2.23 0.48
C ILE A 45 -3.57 3.74 0.63
N VAL A 46 -3.27 4.45 -0.44
CA VAL A 46 -3.12 5.92 -0.42
C VAL A 46 -3.84 6.54 -1.61
N ARG A 47 -4.50 7.68 -1.38
CA ARG A 47 -5.10 8.46 -2.45
C ARG A 47 -3.99 9.22 -3.18
N HIS A 48 -3.97 9.15 -4.50
CA HIS A 48 -2.88 9.70 -5.32
C HIS A 48 -2.70 11.21 -5.10
N ASP A 49 -3.80 11.96 -5.00
CA ASP A 49 -3.80 13.41 -4.78
C ASP A 49 -3.42 13.83 -3.35
N ALA A 50 -3.33 12.88 -2.41
CA ALA A 50 -2.84 13.13 -1.07
C ALA A 50 -1.30 13.16 -0.99
N VAL A 51 -0.61 12.68 -2.04
CA VAL A 51 0.86 12.70 -2.11
C VAL A 51 1.31 13.83 -3.03
N ALA A 52 1.86 14.88 -2.42
CA ALA A 52 2.44 16.01 -3.15
C ALA A 52 3.92 15.79 -3.51
N GLU A 53 4.59 14.89 -2.81
CA GLU A 53 6.03 14.70 -2.94
C GLU A 53 6.39 13.95 -4.24
N THR A 54 7.48 14.39 -4.87
CA THR A 54 7.98 13.81 -6.11
C THR A 54 9.17 12.87 -5.91
N THR A 55 9.78 12.93 -4.73
CA THR A 55 10.89 12.08 -4.29
C THR A 55 10.42 10.90 -3.43
N PRO A 56 11.13 9.76 -3.44
CA PRO A 56 10.76 8.60 -2.63
C PRO A 56 11.16 8.79 -1.17
N THR A 57 10.41 8.19 -0.25
CA THR A 57 10.81 8.17 1.17
C THR A 57 12.15 7.46 1.36
N TRP A 58 12.30 6.29 0.73
CA TRP A 58 13.52 5.48 0.73
C TRP A 58 13.98 5.23 -0.71
N PRO A 59 15.06 5.88 -1.18
CA PRO A 59 15.57 5.67 -2.52
C PRO A 59 16.28 4.31 -2.66
N GLY A 60 16.12 3.68 -3.82
CA GLY A 60 16.79 2.42 -4.14
C GLY A 60 16.50 1.94 -5.57
N GLY A 61 16.96 0.73 -5.89
CA GLY A 61 16.57 0.08 -7.15
C GLY A 61 15.04 0.02 -7.28
N GLY A 62 14.50 0.19 -8.48
CA GLY A 62 13.05 0.25 -8.71
C GLY A 62 12.42 1.65 -8.53
N THR A 63 12.97 2.48 -7.64
CA THR A 63 12.45 3.86 -7.41
C THR A 63 12.87 4.88 -8.48
N VAL A 64 13.90 4.55 -9.25
CA VAL A 64 14.54 5.43 -10.24
C VAL A 64 14.23 4.97 -11.67
N LYS A 65 13.97 5.92 -12.56
CA LYS A 65 13.92 5.71 -14.02
C LYS A 65 15.30 5.81 -14.65
N PHE A 66 16.10 6.76 -14.18
CA PHE A 66 17.43 7.01 -14.71
C PHE A 66 18.37 7.50 -13.62
N VAL A 67 19.64 7.08 -13.70
CA VAL A 67 20.69 7.49 -12.76
C VAL A 67 21.93 7.85 -13.56
N SER A 68 22.53 8.99 -13.22
CA SER A 68 23.80 9.46 -13.77
C SER A 68 24.67 10.07 -12.66
N PRO A 69 25.96 10.33 -12.92
CA PRO A 69 26.79 11.09 -11.98
C PRO A 69 26.27 12.50 -11.68
N ALA A 70 25.44 13.07 -12.56
CA ALA A 70 24.89 14.42 -12.41
C ALA A 70 23.56 14.46 -11.63
N GLY A 71 22.91 13.31 -11.41
CA GLY A 71 21.61 13.24 -10.74
C GLY A 71 20.81 11.99 -11.08
N HIS A 72 19.58 11.97 -10.59
CA HIS A 72 18.63 10.86 -10.75
C HIS A 72 17.23 11.37 -11.09
N ASP A 73 16.55 10.63 -11.96
CA ASP A 73 15.13 10.82 -12.23
C ASP A 73 14.35 9.72 -11.52
N TYR A 74 13.49 10.10 -10.59
CA TYR A 74 12.62 9.15 -9.88
C TYR A 74 11.43 8.69 -10.74
N SER A 75 10.83 7.57 -10.36
CA SER A 75 9.62 7.07 -11.03
C SER A 75 8.47 8.06 -10.91
N GLY A 76 7.60 8.09 -11.93
CA GLY A 76 6.36 8.88 -11.88
C GLY A 76 5.21 8.11 -11.25
N SER A 77 5.30 6.78 -11.18
CA SER A 77 4.35 5.94 -10.44
C SER A 77 4.64 6.10 -8.95
N LEU A 78 3.58 6.33 -8.17
CA LEU A 78 3.70 6.45 -6.72
C LEU A 78 4.10 5.12 -6.08
N GLU A 79 3.54 4.02 -6.57
CA GLU A 79 3.83 2.66 -6.12
C GLU A 79 5.31 2.33 -6.33
N SER A 80 5.83 2.50 -7.55
CA SER A 80 7.24 2.23 -7.83
C SER A 80 8.20 3.13 -7.06
N ARG A 81 7.78 4.36 -6.70
CA ARG A 81 8.61 5.26 -5.88
C ARG A 81 8.74 4.77 -4.45
N GLU A 82 7.70 4.20 -3.87
CA GLU A 82 7.70 3.80 -2.46
C GLU A 82 8.06 2.31 -2.24
N GLU A 83 8.19 1.52 -3.30
CA GLU A 83 8.57 0.10 -3.26
C GLU A 83 10.04 -0.14 -3.67
N ALA A 84 10.96 0.45 -2.93
CA ALA A 84 12.39 0.33 -3.21
C ALA A 84 12.93 -1.10 -3.03
N GLY A 85 13.73 -1.54 -3.99
CA GLY A 85 14.44 -2.82 -3.97
C GLY A 85 13.63 -3.97 -4.55
N THR A 86 14.04 -5.19 -4.20
CA THR A 86 13.32 -6.40 -4.62
C THR A 86 12.08 -6.57 -3.72
N PRO A 87 10.86 -6.62 -4.29
CA PRO A 87 9.65 -6.76 -3.48
C PRO A 87 9.58 -8.12 -2.79
N ASN A 88 8.78 -8.20 -1.72
CA ASN A 88 8.51 -9.46 -1.03
C ASN A 88 7.46 -10.28 -1.79
N VAL A 89 7.82 -10.76 -2.99
CA VAL A 89 6.90 -11.40 -3.94
C VAL A 89 6.02 -12.48 -3.30
N VAL A 90 6.61 -13.35 -2.47
CA VAL A 90 5.86 -14.41 -1.77
C VAL A 90 4.89 -13.83 -0.73
N GLY A 91 5.31 -12.81 0.00
CA GLY A 91 4.46 -12.10 0.94
C GLY A 91 3.31 -11.37 0.25
N ASP A 92 3.54 -10.80 -0.94
CA ASP A 92 2.54 -10.08 -1.72
C ASP A 92 1.47 -11.05 -2.26
N ILE A 93 1.90 -12.20 -2.77
CA ILE A 93 0.98 -13.28 -3.17
C ILE A 93 0.13 -13.75 -1.98
N ARG A 94 0.72 -13.92 -0.80
CA ARG A 94 -0.03 -14.29 0.42
C ARG A 94 -1.02 -13.21 0.83
N ALA A 95 -0.62 -11.94 0.78
CA ALA A 95 -1.50 -10.82 1.08
C ALA A 95 -2.71 -10.80 0.13
N ALA A 96 -2.48 -10.99 -1.17
CA ALA A 96 -3.55 -11.11 -2.16
C ALA A 96 -4.49 -12.28 -1.85
N LEU A 97 -3.98 -13.48 -1.57
CA LEU A 97 -4.80 -14.66 -1.27
C LEU A 97 -5.68 -14.47 -0.02
N VAL A 98 -5.16 -13.83 1.02
CA VAL A 98 -5.90 -13.50 2.24
C VAL A 98 -7.06 -12.55 1.93
N LEU A 99 -6.80 -11.50 1.15
CA LEU A 99 -7.80 -10.48 0.79
C LEU A 99 -8.88 -11.05 -0.14
N LEU A 100 -8.49 -11.92 -1.08
CA LEU A 100 -9.42 -12.63 -1.97
C LEU A 100 -10.33 -13.60 -1.20
N ASN A 101 -9.84 -14.23 -0.12
CA ASN A 101 -10.67 -15.13 0.68
C ASN A 101 -11.55 -14.38 1.71
N THR A 102 -11.23 -13.11 1.99
CA THR A 102 -12.02 -12.22 2.86
C THR A 102 -12.95 -11.28 2.07
N TRP A 103 -13.21 -11.61 0.80
CA TRP A 103 -13.93 -10.79 -0.20
C TRP A 103 -15.37 -10.35 0.14
N ASN A 104 -15.89 -10.68 1.32
CA ASN A 104 -17.12 -10.07 1.84
C ASN A 104 -16.90 -8.61 2.34
N CYS A 105 -15.66 -8.10 2.41
CA CYS A 105 -15.33 -6.79 2.97
C CYS A 105 -15.17 -5.64 1.96
N TRP A 106 -15.25 -5.93 0.65
CA TRP A 106 -14.98 -4.95 -0.43
C TRP A 106 -16.17 -4.68 -1.34
N GLY A 107 -17.40 -4.87 -0.83
CA GLY A 107 -18.64 -4.28 -1.37
C GLY A 107 -18.94 -4.49 -2.86
N ARG A 108 -20.00 -5.23 -3.12
CA ARG A 108 -21.06 -4.62 -3.94
C ARG A 108 -21.72 -3.52 -3.12
#